data_AF-A0A182P546-F1
#
_entry.id   AF-A0A182P546-F1
#
_cell.length_a   1.000
_cell.length_b   1.000
_cell.length_c   1.000
_cell.angle_alpha   90.00
_cell.angle_beta   90.00
_cell.angle_gamma   90.00
#
_symmetry.space_group_name_H-M   'P 1'
#
loop_
_entity.id
_entity.type
_entity.pdbx_description
1 polymer ?
#
loop_
_entity_poly.entity_id
_entity_poly.type
_entity_poly.pdbx_seq_one_letter_code
_entity_poly.pdbx_strand_id
1 'polypeptide(L)'
;MTTGGTGWCLKGPREKGKMRFHMLQNAQMALDFLRYKKIKLVNIRAEDIVDGNPKLTLGLIWTIILHFQNKNDSIVYPVPKLRIDWTASAPITLSF
;
A
#
# COMPACT_ATOMS: atom_id res chain seq x y z
N MET A 1 -35.62 -17.34 -50.70
CA MET A 1 -36.01 -17.79 -49.35
C MET A 1 -35.19 -19.04 -49.06
N THR A 2 -34.19 -19.13 -48.19
CA THR A 2 -33.62 -18.27 -47.15
C THR A 2 -32.11 -18.52 -47.12
N THR A 3 -31.32 -17.44 -47.05
CA THR A 3 -29.89 -17.49 -46.80
C THR A 3 -29.70 -17.51 -45.28
N GLY A 4 -29.54 -18.68 -44.66
CA GLY A 4 -29.10 -18.79 -43.27
C GLY A 4 -27.57 -18.76 -43.27
N GLY A 5 -26.91 -17.64 -43.01
CA GLY A 5 -27.03 -16.88 -41.77
C GLY A 5 -25.86 -17.30 -40.90
N THR A 6 -24.73 -16.63 -41.08
CA THR A 6 -23.42 -16.84 -40.45
C THR A 6 -23.53 -17.37 -39.02
N GLY A 7 -22.90 -18.53 -38.76
CA GLY A 7 -22.66 -19.01 -37.41
C GLY A 7 -21.91 -17.95 -36.62
N TRP A 8 -22.66 -17.19 -35.84
CA TRP A 8 -22.13 -16.33 -34.82
C TRP A 8 -21.36 -17.23 -33.85
N CYS A 9 -20.04 -17.26 -33.99
CA CYS A 9 -19.14 -17.75 -32.97
C CYS A 9 -19.45 -16.90 -31.73
N LEU A 10 -20.30 -17.45 -30.86
CA LEU A 10 -20.67 -16.88 -29.58
C LEU A 10 -19.36 -16.62 -28.84
N LYS A 11 -18.88 -15.37 -28.87
CA LYS A 11 -17.85 -14.91 -27.94
C LYS A 11 -18.42 -15.17 -26.56
N GLY A 12 -17.97 -16.25 -25.94
CA GLY A 12 -18.41 -16.66 -24.61
C GLY A 12 -18.28 -15.51 -23.62
N PRO A 13 -19.05 -15.53 -22.51
CA PRO A 13 -18.98 -14.49 -21.50
C PRO A 13 -17.51 -14.29 -21.11
N ARG A 14 -17.04 -13.05 -21.07
CA ARG A 14 -15.71 -12.70 -20.56
C ARG A 14 -15.48 -13.51 -19.28
N GLU A 15 -14.48 -14.38 -19.30
CA GLU A 15 -13.95 -15.10 -18.13
C GLU A 15 -13.91 -14.10 -16.98
N LYS A 16 -14.89 -14.20 -16.07
CA LYS A 16 -14.92 -13.35 -14.87
C LYS A 16 -13.72 -13.83 -14.08
N GLY A 17 -12.63 -13.06 -14.13
CA GLY A 17 -11.28 -13.38 -13.66
C GLY A 17 -11.22 -13.90 -12.22
N LYS A 18 -11.68 -15.13 -12.03
CA LYS A 18 -11.65 -15.93 -10.80
C LYS A 18 -10.46 -16.88 -10.80
N MET A 19 -9.61 -16.82 -11.84
CA MET A 19 -8.35 -17.52 -11.84
C MET A 19 -7.40 -16.82 -10.87
N ARG A 20 -6.92 -17.57 -9.88
CA ARG A 20 -5.92 -17.13 -8.89
C ARG A 20 -4.71 -16.44 -9.55
N PHE A 21 -4.37 -16.86 -10.77
CA PHE A 21 -3.34 -16.23 -11.58
C PHE A 21 -3.60 -14.75 -11.91
N HIS A 22 -4.83 -14.37 -12.27
CA HIS A 22 -5.16 -12.96 -12.53
C HIS A 22 -5.07 -12.11 -11.25
N MET A 23 -5.48 -12.67 -10.11
CA MET A 23 -5.34 -11.97 -8.82
C MET A 23 -3.87 -11.78 -8.44
N LEU A 24 -3.02 -12.79 -8.69
CA LEU A 24 -1.58 -12.70 -8.46
C LEU A 24 -0.94 -11.65 -9.36
N GLN A 25 -1.29 -11.59 -10.64
CA GLN A 25 -0.78 -10.56 -11.57
C GLN A 25 -1.20 -9.15 -11.15
N ASN A 26 -2.45 -8.96 -10.72
CA ASN A 26 -2.93 -7.67 -10.23
C ASN A 26 -2.17 -7.23 -8.97
N ALA A 27 -1.98 -8.15 -8.02
CA ALA A 27 -1.22 -7.90 -6.79
C ALA A 27 0.25 -7.59 -7.08
N GLN A 28 0.87 -8.33 -8.00
CA GLN A 28 2.25 -8.11 -8.42
C GLN A 28 2.43 -6.73 -9.07
N MET A 29 1.52 -6.35 -9.98
CA MET A 29 1.54 -5.03 -10.61
C MET A 29 1.40 -3.89 -9.59
N ALA A 30 0.53 -4.06 -8.59
CA ALA A 30 0.38 -3.08 -7.51
C ALA A 30 1.66 -2.97 -6.67
N LEU A 31 2.29 -4.09 -6.31
CA LEU A 31 3.55 -4.09 -5.56
C LEU A 31 4.69 -3.44 -6.37
N ASP A 32 4.78 -3.70 -7.66
CA ASP A 32 5.80 -3.09 -8.52
C ASP A 32 5.62 -1.58 -8.66
N PHE A 33 4.37 -1.09 -8.70
CA PHE A 33 4.10 0.34 -8.62
C PHE A 33 4.58 0.97 -7.29
N LEU A 34 4.39 0.28 -6.17
CA LEU A 34 4.88 0.74 -4.87
C LEU A 34 6.42 0.79 -4.81
N ARG A 35 7.10 -0.20 -5.41
CA ARG A 35 8.56 -0.20 -5.57
C ARG A 35 9.04 0.96 -6.42
N TYR A 36 8.34 1.26 -7.52
CA TYR A 36 8.61 2.42 -8.36
C TYR A 36 8.51 3.73 -7.57
N LYS A 37 7.52 3.84 -6.68
CA LYS A 37 7.35 4.99 -5.76
C LYS A 37 8.37 5.04 -4.61
N LYS A 38 9.37 4.13 -4.60
CA LYS A 38 10.43 3.96 -3.59
C LYS A 38 9.90 3.62 -2.20
N ILE A 39 8.75 2.95 -2.12
CA ILE A 39 8.19 2.47 -0.85
C ILE A 39 8.91 1.20 -0.46
N LYS A 40 9.41 1.12 0.78
CA LYS A 40 10.07 -0.07 1.32
C LYS A 40 9.03 -1.13 1.69
N LEU A 41 8.80 -2.09 0.81
CA LEU A 41 7.94 -3.23 1.09
C LEU A 41 8.72 -4.25 1.96
N VAL A 42 8.40 -4.33 3.25
CA VAL A 42 9.08 -5.25 4.17
C VAL A 42 8.42 -6.63 4.11
N ASN A 43 9.06 -7.57 3.41
CA ASN A 43 8.68 -8.99 3.38
C ASN A 43 7.22 -9.25 2.93
N ILE A 44 6.73 -8.50 1.95
CA ILE A 44 5.38 -8.66 1.37
C ILE A 44 5.50 -9.27 -0.01
N ARG A 45 4.85 -10.41 -0.24
CA ARG A 45 4.76 -11.07 -1.55
C ARG A 45 3.35 -10.94 -2.12
N ALA A 46 3.21 -11.13 -3.44
CA ALA A 46 1.90 -11.12 -4.09
C ALA A 46 1.02 -12.30 -3.61
N GLU A 47 1.64 -13.45 -3.32
CA GLU A 47 0.96 -14.62 -2.73
C GLU A 47 0.27 -14.27 -1.41
N ASP A 48 0.96 -13.57 -0.51
CA ASP A 48 0.44 -13.20 0.82
C ASP A 48 -0.81 -12.32 0.75
N ILE A 49 -0.93 -11.52 -0.31
CA ILE A 49 -2.09 -10.64 -0.58
C ILE A 49 -3.25 -11.46 -1.15
N VAL A 50 -2.98 -12.36 -2.09
CA VAL A 50 -4.00 -13.22 -2.71
C VAL A 50 -4.55 -14.22 -1.72
N ASP A 51 -3.70 -14.76 -0.83
CA ASP A 51 -4.07 -15.68 0.23
C ASP A 51 -4.69 -14.94 1.45
N GLY A 52 -4.62 -13.61 1.47
CA GLY A 52 -5.37 -12.75 2.40
C GLY A 52 -4.85 -12.74 3.83
N ASN A 53 -3.53 -12.79 4.04
CA ASN A 53 -2.95 -12.76 5.38
C ASN A 53 -3.14 -11.38 6.05
N PRO A 54 -4.01 -11.24 7.07
CA PRO A 54 -4.40 -9.94 7.61
C PRO A 54 -3.22 -9.17 8.21
N LYS A 55 -2.22 -9.87 8.77
CA LYS A 55 -1.04 -9.25 9.38
C LYS A 55 -0.16 -8.57 8.32
N LEU A 56 0.02 -9.21 7.17
CA LEU A 56 0.84 -8.69 6.07
C LEU A 56 0.09 -7.61 5.30
N THR A 57 -1.21 -7.78 5.08
CA THR A 57 -2.07 -6.74 4.47
C THR A 57 -2.11 -5.46 5.31
N LEU A 58 -2.24 -5.58 6.64
CA LEU A 58 -2.20 -4.43 7.53
C LEU A 58 -0.83 -3.73 7.50
N GLY A 59 0.26 -4.51 7.49
CA GLY A 59 1.63 -3.98 7.33
C GLY A 59 1.84 -3.24 6.01
N LEU A 60 1.22 -3.72 4.92
CA LEU A 60 1.23 -3.05 3.62
C LEU A 60 0.54 -1.68 3.69
N ILE A 61 -0.69 -1.64 4.22
CA ILE A 61 -1.49 -0.41 4.34
C ILE A 61 -0.78 0.60 5.23
N TRP A 62 -0.28 0.15 6.38
CA TRP A 62 0.51 0.98 7.30
C TRP A 62 1.69 1.65 6.61
N THR A 63 2.46 0.87 5.84
CA THR A 63 3.63 1.37 5.12
C THR A 63 3.27 2.40 4.06
N ILE A 64 2.13 2.21 3.37
CA ILE A 64 1.62 3.18 2.39
C ILE A 64 1.24 4.49 3.08
N ILE A 65 0.47 4.44 4.16
CA ILE A 65 0.03 5.63 4.90
C ILE A 65 1.23 6.43 5.42
N LEU A 66 2.17 5.75 6.08
CA LEU A 66 3.35 6.37 6.64
C LEU A 66 4.22 7.04 5.56
N HIS A 67 4.35 6.42 4.38
CA HIS A 67 5.11 7.00 3.27
C HIS A 67 4.49 8.29 2.75
N PHE A 68 3.16 8.36 2.63
CA PHE A 68 2.48 9.57 2.13
C PHE A 68 2.52 10.73 3.13
N GLN A 69 2.43 10.44 4.43
CA GLN A 69 2.60 11.47 5.47
C GLN A 69 4.00 12.08 5.39
N ASN A 70 5.05 11.25 5.44
CA ASN A 70 6.43 11.72 5.41
C ASN A 70 6.84 12.42 4.10
N LYS A 71 6.22 12.06 2.96
CA LYS A 71 6.49 12.72 1.66
C LYS A 71 5.90 14.12 1.58
N ASN A 72 4.76 14.34 2.21
CA ASN A 72 4.09 15.65 2.24
C ASN A 72 4.77 16.58 3.26
N ASP A 73 5.29 16.04 4.36
CA ASP A 73 6.05 16.79 5.37
C ASP A 73 7.41 17.31 4.85
N SER A 74 7.95 16.70 3.78
CA SER A 74 9.19 17.17 3.15
C SER A 74 9.07 18.58 2.53
N ILE A 75 7.85 19.01 2.22
CA ILE A 75 7.56 20.31 1.59
C ILE A 75 7.11 21.33 2.66
N VAL A 76 6.72 20.86 3.84
CA VAL A 76 6.07 21.65 4.89
C VAL A 76 6.63 21.25 6.27
N TYR A 77 7.64 22.03 6.68
CA TYR A 77 8.32 22.12 7.99
C TYR A 77 9.50 21.17 8.28
N PRO A 78 10.69 21.71 8.63
CA PRO A 78 11.57 20.99 9.52
C PRO A 78 10.81 20.81 10.84
N VAL A 79 10.37 19.59 11.17
CA VAL A 79 9.87 19.28 12.51
C VAL A 79 11.03 19.62 13.46
N PRO A 80 10.96 20.69 14.27
CA PRO A 80 11.92 20.86 15.32
C PRO A 80 11.77 19.62 16.18
N LYS A 81 12.85 18.88 16.38
CA LYS A 81 12.85 17.83 17.41
C LYS A 81 12.52 18.54 18.72
N LEU A 82 11.24 18.55 19.08
CA LEU A 82 10.80 18.70 20.45
C LEU A 82 11.20 17.39 21.14
N ARG A 83 12.52 17.24 21.27
CA ARG A 83 13.16 16.35 22.21
C ARG A 83 12.52 16.77 23.54
N ILE A 84 11.80 15.81 24.10
CA ILE A 84 11.20 15.87 25.41
C ILE A 84 12.38 15.99 26.40
N ASP A 85 12.87 17.22 26.59
CA ASP A 85 13.93 17.52 27.53
C ASP A 85 13.28 17.57 28.92
N TRP A 86 13.12 16.42 29.55
CA TRP A 86 12.70 16.33 30.98
C TRP A 86 13.75 16.89 31.94
N THR A 87 14.87 17.45 31.46
CA THR A 87 15.97 17.90 32.30
C THR A 87 15.86 19.37 32.75
N ALA A 88 14.79 20.09 32.39
CA ALA A 88 14.61 21.49 32.77
C ALA A 88 13.58 21.71 33.89
N SER A 89 13.23 20.68 34.67
CA SER A 89 12.63 20.91 35.99
C SER A 89 13.76 21.25 36.97
N ALA A 90 14.28 22.47 36.85
CA ALA A 90 15.18 23.04 37.87
C ALA A 90 14.36 23.24 39.15
N PRO A 91 14.72 22.61 40.28
CA PRO A 91 14.00 22.78 41.53
C PRO A 91 14.15 24.23 42.02
N ILE A 92 13.01 24.74 42.47
CA ILE A 92 12.81 26.02 43.15
C ILE A 92 13.78 26.10 44.33
N THR A 93 14.83 26.91 44.23
CA THR A 93 15.58 27.40 45.40
C THR A 93 16.01 28.84 45.16
N LEU A 94 15.12 29.79 45.45
CA LEU A 94 15.55 31.15 45.77
C LEU A 94 15.78 31.15 47.28
N SER A 95 17.03 30.93 47.69
CA SER A 95 17.47 31.16 49.06
C SER A 95 17.47 32.67 49.32
N PHE A 96 16.76 33.08 50.38
CA PHE A 96 16.85 34.40 50.99
C PHE A 96 18.25 34.69 51.53
#